data_AF-A0A9E3YDG0-F1
#
_entry.id   AF-A0A9E3YDG0-F1
#
_cell.length_a   1.000
_cell.length_b   1.000
_cell.length_c   1.000
_cell.angle_alpha   90.00
_cell.angle_beta   90.00
_cell.angle_gamma   90.00
#
_symmetry.space_group_name_H-M   'P 1'
#
loop_
_entity.id
_entity.type
_entity.pdbx_description
1 polymer ?
#
loop_
_entity_poly.entity_id
_entity_poly.type
_entity_poly.pdbx_seq_one_letter_code
_entity_poly.pdbx_strand_id
1 'polypeptide(L)'
;IGDIVEYCDGWMPIGNRHDFTGKVGEIRQAAEDAGRDPDSIEFGVFFAKPTVEHLEELAALGIKRAVLGLPQGSPDEVKEAFDKLAPLVGAV
;
A
#
# COMPACT_ATOMS: atom_id res chain seq x y z
N ILE A 1 -0.31 10.87 -12.80
CA ILE A 1 0.04 11.73 -11.65
C ILE A 1 -0.87 12.95 -11.62
N GLY A 2 -0.93 13.76 -12.69
CA GLY A 2 -1.86 14.90 -12.77
C GLY A 2 -3.29 14.58 -12.34
N ASP A 3 -3.91 13.55 -12.94
CA ASP A 3 -5.26 13.12 -12.57
C ASP A 3 -5.41 12.69 -11.10
N ILE A 4 -4.35 12.12 -10.51
CA ILE A 4 -4.35 11.73 -9.08
C ILE A 4 -4.39 12.99 -8.21
N VAL A 5 -3.55 13.96 -8.54
CA VAL A 5 -3.45 15.23 -7.81
C VAL A 5 -4.73 16.06 -7.97
N GLU A 6 -5.37 16.02 -9.15
CA GLU A 6 -6.57 16.81 -9.42
C GLU A 6 -7.84 16.20 -8.83
N TYR A 7 -7.99 14.87 -8.89
CA TYR A 7 -9.30 14.23 -8.65
C TYR A 7 -9.34 13.19 -7.52
N CYS A 8 -8.20 12.69 -7.03
CA CYS A 8 -8.18 11.53 -6.14
C CYS A 8 -7.77 11.88 -4.71
N ASP A 9 -8.31 11.18 -3.72
CA ASP A 9 -7.89 11.25 -2.31
C ASP A 9 -6.86 10.17 -1.94
N GLY A 10 -6.45 9.35 -2.90
CA GLY A 10 -5.47 8.30 -2.65
C GLY A 10 -5.02 7.57 -3.90
N TRP A 11 -3.96 6.78 -3.72
CA TRP A 11 -3.38 5.96 -4.77
C TRP A 11 -2.94 4.60 -4.22
N MET A 12 -3.30 3.53 -4.93
CA MET A 12 -3.02 2.15 -4.52
C MET A 12 -2.45 1.33 -5.68
N PRO A 13 -1.12 1.30 -5.86
CA PRO A 13 -0.46 0.39 -6.80
C PRO A 13 -0.60 -1.08 -6.38
N ILE A 14 -0.37 -1.96 -7.35
CA ILE A 14 -0.29 -3.40 -7.13
C ILE A 14 1.16 -3.75 -6.84
N GLY A 15 1.41 -4.30 -5.66
CA GLY A 15 2.72 -4.73 -5.18
C GLY A 15 3.37 -5.71 -6.15
N ASN A 16 4.71 -5.68 -6.21
CA ASN A 16 5.54 -6.52 -7.07
C ASN A 16 5.30 -6.42 -8.59
N ARG A 17 4.46 -5.50 -9.10
CA ARG A 17 4.34 -5.30 -10.55
C ARG A 17 5.33 -4.28 -11.09
N HIS A 18 5.51 -3.18 -10.38
CA HIS A 18 6.40 -2.09 -10.73
C HIS A 18 6.99 -1.47 -9.46
N ASP A 19 8.14 -0.82 -9.58
CA ASP A 19 8.61 0.06 -8.51
C ASP A 19 7.66 1.25 -8.40
N PHE A 20 6.95 1.32 -7.27
CA PHE A 20 6.03 2.39 -6.96
C PHE A 20 6.60 3.35 -5.89
N THR A 21 7.70 3.00 -5.24
CA THR A 21 8.26 3.79 -4.13
C THR A 21 8.70 5.17 -4.61
N GLY A 22 9.40 5.24 -5.75
CA GLY A 22 9.73 6.52 -6.40
C GLY A 22 8.48 7.30 -6.84
N LYS A 23 7.41 6.61 -7.24
CA LYS A 23 6.15 7.24 -7.67
C LYS A 23 5.39 7.90 -6.53
N VAL A 24 5.50 7.40 -5.29
CA VAL A 24 4.93 8.07 -4.12
C VAL A 24 5.54 9.45 -3.95
N GLY A 25 6.88 9.55 -4.05
CA GLY A 25 7.59 10.84 -3.98
C GLY A 25 7.19 11.79 -5.10
N GLU A 26 7.12 11.29 -6.35
CA GLU A 26 6.68 12.10 -7.50
C GLU A 26 5.25 12.63 -7.33
N ILE A 27 4.33 11.84 -6.78
CA ILE A 27 2.94 12.28 -6.53
C ILE A 27 2.90 13.35 -5.44
N ARG A 28 3.66 13.19 -4.35
CA ARG A 28 3.75 14.18 -3.28
C ARG A 28 4.29 15.52 -3.81
N GLN A 29 5.38 15.48 -4.58
CA GLN A 29 5.93 16.68 -5.21
C GLN A 29 4.92 17.34 -6.16
N ALA A 30 4.24 16.56 -6.99
CA ALA A 30 3.23 17.09 -7.90
C ALA A 30 2.03 17.70 -7.17
N ALA A 31 1.68 17.20 -5.98
CA ALA A 31 0.65 17.81 -5.13
C ALA A 31 1.11 19.18 -4.60
N GLU A 32 2.34 19.25 -4.08
CA GLU A 32 2.95 20.51 -3.63
C GLU A 32 3.02 21.55 -4.74
N ASP A 33 3.49 21.16 -5.93
CA ASP A 33 3.60 22.03 -7.11
C ASP A 33 2.22 22.57 -7.55
N ALA A 34 1.15 21.82 -7.30
CA ALA A 34 -0.24 22.21 -7.58
C ALA A 34 -0.90 23.00 -6.43
N GLY A 35 -0.18 23.28 -5.33
CA GLY A 35 -0.73 23.95 -4.16
C GLY A 35 -1.69 23.10 -3.33
N ARG A 36 -1.64 21.78 -3.49
CA ARG A 36 -2.40 20.79 -2.72
C ARG A 36 -1.54 20.22 -1.60
N ASP A 37 -2.15 20.00 -0.43
CA ASP A 37 -1.48 19.29 0.68
C ASP A 37 -1.12 17.85 0.25
N PRO A 38 0.16 17.45 0.18
CA PRO A 38 0.56 16.11 -0.20
C PRO A 38 0.07 15.02 0.76
N ASP A 39 -0.20 15.36 2.03
CA ASP A 39 -0.74 14.41 3.02
C ASP A 39 -2.26 14.22 2.91
N SER A 40 -2.93 15.01 2.07
CA SER A 40 -4.34 14.77 1.69
C SER A 40 -4.52 13.58 0.74
N ILE A 41 -3.42 13.00 0.21
CA ILE A 41 -3.43 11.82 -0.66
C ILE A 41 -2.99 10.60 0.16
N GLU A 42 -3.91 9.67 0.43
CA GLU A 42 -3.58 8.43 1.12
C GLU A 42 -2.90 7.43 0.17
N PHE A 43 -1.75 6.90 0.59
CA PHE A 43 -1.06 5.85 -0.16
C PHE A 43 -1.32 4.47 0.45
N GLY A 44 -1.68 3.51 -0.39
CA GLY A 44 -1.84 2.11 -0.02
C GLY A 44 -1.12 1.17 -1.00
N VAL A 45 -0.99 -0.10 -0.67
CA VAL A 45 -0.46 -1.13 -1.59
C VAL A 45 -1.39 -2.32 -1.60
N PHE A 46 -1.81 -2.73 -2.79
CA PHE A 46 -2.59 -3.94 -3.00
C PHE A 46 -1.66 -5.13 -3.26
N PHE A 47 -1.88 -6.27 -2.61
CA PHE A 47 -0.97 -7.44 -2.66
C PHE A 47 0.47 -7.10 -2.20
N ALA A 48 0.60 -6.49 -1.03
CA ALA A 48 1.91 -6.33 -0.39
C ALA A 48 2.53 -7.69 -0.01
N LYS A 49 3.86 -7.76 0.01
CA LYS A 49 4.58 -8.96 0.49
C LYS A 49 4.29 -9.13 2.00
N PRO A 50 3.80 -10.30 2.46
CA PRO A 50 3.39 -10.50 3.84
C PRO A 50 4.58 -10.82 4.75
N THR A 51 5.49 -9.87 4.92
CA THR A 51 6.67 -9.98 5.80
C THR A 51 6.81 -8.72 6.61
N VAL A 52 7.15 -8.82 7.91
CA VAL A 52 7.32 -7.67 8.81
C VAL A 52 8.26 -6.62 8.23
N GLU A 53 9.47 -7.04 7.80
CA GLU A 53 10.47 -6.16 7.16
C GLU A 53 9.87 -5.31 6.04
N HIS A 54 9.11 -5.92 5.13
CA HIS A 54 8.49 -5.19 4.03
C HIS A 54 7.39 -4.25 4.51
N LEU A 55 6.58 -4.66 5.49
CA LEU A 55 5.53 -3.80 6.03
C LEU A 55 6.11 -2.59 6.78
N GLU A 56 7.25 -2.76 7.47
CA GLU A 56 8.01 -1.66 8.09
C GLU A 56 8.56 -0.68 7.03
N GLU A 57 9.12 -1.20 5.92
CA GLU A 57 9.55 -0.37 4.78
C GLU A 57 8.39 0.47 4.22
N LEU A 58 7.20 -0.13 4.03
CA LEU A 58 6.02 0.57 3.56
C LEU A 58 5.59 1.65 4.56
N ALA A 59 5.58 1.34 5.86
CA ALA A 59 5.23 2.30 6.91
C ALA A 59 6.20 3.49 6.93
N ALA A 60 7.51 3.25 6.79
CA ALA A 60 8.53 4.28 6.72
C ALA A 60 8.38 5.20 5.48
N LEU A 61 7.85 4.67 4.37
CA LEU A 61 7.50 5.44 3.17
C LEU A 61 6.17 6.20 3.30
N GLY A 62 5.49 6.12 4.45
CA GLY A 62 4.22 6.80 4.70
C GLY A 62 3.00 6.09 4.10
N ILE A 63 3.14 4.84 3.65
CA ILE A 63 2.01 4.01 3.21
C ILE A 63 1.12 3.71 4.42
N LYS A 64 -0.18 4.01 4.31
CA LYS A 64 -1.14 3.85 5.40
C LYS A 64 -1.89 2.52 5.37
N ARG A 65 -1.89 1.82 4.24
CA ARG A 65 -2.63 0.57 4.06
C ARG A 65 -1.85 -0.44 3.23
N ALA A 66 -1.74 -1.67 3.72
CA ALA A 66 -1.23 -2.81 2.98
C ALA A 66 -2.31 -3.90 2.92
N VAL A 67 -2.71 -4.31 1.71
CA VAL A 67 -3.65 -5.43 1.52
C VAL A 67 -2.85 -6.69 1.25
N LEU A 68 -3.05 -7.71 2.09
CA LEU A 68 -2.40 -9.01 1.96
C LEU A 68 -3.30 -9.98 1.18
N GLY A 69 -2.69 -10.77 0.32
CA GLY A 69 -3.41 -11.75 -0.50
C GLY A 69 -3.77 -13.01 0.28
N LEU A 70 -4.99 -13.49 0.07
CA LEU A 70 -5.40 -14.85 0.43
C LEU A 70 -5.48 -15.72 -0.84
N PRO A 71 -5.24 -17.04 -0.73
CA PRO A 71 -5.45 -17.94 -1.85
C PRO A 71 -6.94 -18.00 -2.22
N GLN A 72 -7.23 -18.42 -3.45
CA GLN A 72 -8.57 -18.90 -3.81
C GLN A 72 -8.62 -20.39 -3.49
N GLY A 73 -9.63 -20.82 -2.74
CA GLY A 73 -9.73 -22.22 -2.31
C GLY A 73 -10.96 -22.48 -1.45
N SER A 74 -10.99 -23.66 -0.85
CA SER A 74 -11.97 -24.03 0.17
C SER A 74 -11.88 -23.13 1.41
N PRO A 75 -12.94 -23.07 2.23
CA PRO A 75 -12.92 -22.32 3.49
C PRO A 75 -11.75 -22.70 4.40
N ASP A 76 -11.39 -23.99 4.46
CA ASP A 76 -10.30 -24.48 5.31
C ASP A 76 -8.93 -23.99 4.81
N GLU A 77 -8.69 -24.01 3.49
CA GLU A 77 -7.45 -23.50 2.89
C GLU A 77 -7.30 -21.98 3.09
N VAL A 78 -8.39 -21.23 2.91
CA VAL A 78 -8.40 -19.78 3.15
C VAL A 78 -8.17 -19.48 4.63
N LYS A 79 -8.79 -20.23 5.53
CA LYS A 79 -8.60 -20.08 6.97
C LYS A 79 -7.16 -20.36 7.39
N GLU A 80 -6.54 -21.44 6.88
CA GLU A 80 -5.14 -21.76 7.18
C GLU A 80 -4.20 -20.64 6.70
N ALA A 81 -4.43 -20.09 5.50
CA ALA A 81 -3.67 -18.94 5.01
C ALA A 81 -3.89 -17.69 5.87
N PHE A 82 -5.13 -17.43 6.30
CA PHE A 82 -5.47 -16.32 7.18
C PHE A 82 -4.75 -16.43 8.54
N ASP A 83 -4.75 -17.62 9.15
CA ASP A 83 -4.06 -17.89 10.42
C ASP A 83 -2.53 -17.67 10.29
N LYS A 84 -1.93 -17.91 9.12
CA LYS A 84 -0.51 -17.60 8.84
C LYS A 84 -0.23 -16.10 8.73
N LEU A 85 -1.20 -15.30 8.30
CA LEU A 85 -1.07 -13.84 8.18
C LEU A 85 -1.37 -13.12 9.48
N ALA A 86 -2.19 -13.71 10.35
CA ALA A 86 -2.62 -13.09 11.62
C ALA A 86 -1.47 -12.53 12.48
N PRO A 87 -0.29 -13.18 12.61
CA PRO A 87 0.83 -12.63 13.38
C PRO A 87 1.40 -11.31 12.85
N LEU A 88 1.12 -10.94 11.60
CA LEU A 88 1.56 -9.66 11.03
C LEU A 88 0.70 -8.49 11.54
N VAL A 89 -0.51 -8.76 12.00
CA VAL A 89 -1.41 -7.74 12.55
C VAL A 89 -0.87 -7.29 13.91
N GLY A 90 -0.47 -6.02 14.00
CA GLY A 90 0.14 -5.43 15.20
C GLY A 90 1.64 -5.67 15.34
N ALA A 91 2.28 -6.26 14.33
CA ALA A 91 3.75 -6.41 14.28
C ALA A 91 4.46 -5.15 13.77
N VAL A 92 3.73 -4.22 13.13
CA VAL A 92 4.20 -2.95 12.53
C VAL A 92 3.28 -1.82 12.97
#